data_AF-A0A0G0FJV0-F1
#
_entry.id   AF-A0A0G0FJV0-F1
#
_cell.length_a   1.000
_cell.length_b   1.000
_cell.length_c   1.000
_cell.angle_alpha   90.00
_cell.angle_beta   90.00
_cell.angle_gamma   90.00
#
_symmetry.space_group_name_H-M   'P 1'
#
loop_
_entity.id
_entity.type
_entity.pdbx_description
1 polymer ?
#
loop_
_entity_poly.entity_id
_entity_poly.type
_entity_poly.pdbx_seq_one_letter_code
_entity_poly.pdbx_strand_id
1 'polypeptide(L)' 'MEKKYSKKMHIAKMKRFIVALEKDKPFVIQVKNKKIRIPAEAEISIEFEKDGKGNELEFQIKW' A
#
# COMPACT_ATOMS: atom_id res chain seq x y z
N MET A 1 4.59 -11.97 4.77
CA MET A 1 5.41 -11.72 5.99
C MET A 1 5.43 -10.21 6.25
N GLU A 2 4.72 -9.75 7.28
CA GLU A 2 4.51 -8.33 7.65
C GLU A 2 5.82 -7.58 7.98
N LYS A 3 5.89 -6.27 7.71
CA LYS A 3 6.95 -5.37 8.20
C LYS A 3 6.30 -4.09 8.72
N LYS A 4 6.48 -3.82 10.01
CA LYS A 4 6.01 -2.58 10.63
C LYS A 4 6.96 -1.44 10.27
N TYR A 5 6.41 -0.30 9.84
CA TYR A 5 7.17 0.92 9.57
C TYR A 5 6.81 1.97 10.64
N SER A 6 7.74 2.88 10.94
CA SER A 6 7.38 4.07 11.71
C SER A 6 6.32 4.90 10.97
N LYS A 7 5.51 5.69 11.69
CA LYS A 7 4.50 6.58 11.09
C LYS A 7 5.10 7.45 9.97
N LYS A 8 6.30 8.02 10.20
CA LYS A 8 7.03 8.84 9.21
C LYS A 8 7.34 8.05 7.94
N MET A 9 7.79 6.80 8.08
CA MET A 9 8.10 5.92 6.95
C MET A 9 6.84 5.50 6.18
N HIS A 10 5.72 5.28 6.86
CA HIS A 10 4.43 5.04 6.22
C HIS A 10 3.96 6.25 5.43
N ILE A 11 3.92 7.43 6.04
CA ILE A 11 3.51 8.68 5.39
C ILE A 11 4.32 8.94 4.12
N ALA A 12 5.65 8.75 4.17
CA ALA A 12 6.51 8.95 3.01
C ALA A 12 6.20 7.99 1.86
N LYS A 13 5.85 6.73 2.16
CA LYS A 13 5.44 5.73 1.15
C LYS A 13 4.09 6.07 0.56
N MET A 14 3.11 6.42 1.40
CA MET A 14 1.77 6.79 0.96
C MET A 14 1.79 8.02 0.06
N LYS A 15 2.54 9.08 0.41
CA LYS A 15 2.69 10.25 -0.46
C LYS A 15 3.21 9.90 -1.85
N ARG A 16 4.21 9.03 -1.95
CA ARG A 16 4.75 8.59 -3.24
C ARG A 16 3.75 7.74 -4.02
N PHE A 17 2.95 6.93 -3.32
CA PHE A 17 1.90 6.14 -3.94
C PHE A 17 0.80 7.04 -4.49
N ILE A 18 0.30 7.99 -3.69
CA ILE A 18 -0.70 8.99 -4.11
C ILE A 18 -0.24 9.73 -5.37
N VAL A 19 1.00 10.23 -5.40
CA VAL A 19 1.55 10.91 -6.58
C VAL A 19 1.60 10.01 -7.82
N ALA A 20 1.78 8.70 -7.65
CA ALA A 20 1.76 7.75 -8.77
C ALA A 20 0.33 7.54 -9.29
N LEU A 21 -0.65 7.43 -8.39
CA LEU A 21 -2.08 7.33 -8.73
C LEU A 21 -2.59 8.57 -9.44
N GLU A 22 -2.31 9.76 -8.91
CA GLU A 22 -2.72 11.04 -9.51
C GLU A 22 -2.17 11.25 -10.92
N LYS A 23 -1.05 10.58 -11.25
CA LYS A 23 -0.37 10.72 -12.54
C LYS A 23 -0.61 9.54 -13.48
N ASP A 24 -1.41 8.56 -13.07
CA ASP A 24 -1.62 7.31 -13.79
C ASP A 24 -0.29 6.64 -14.18
N LYS A 25 0.64 6.54 -13.21
CA LYS A 25 1.99 6.00 -13.41
C LYS A 25 2.24 4.79 -12.53
N PRO A 26 3.01 3.81 -13.02
CA PRO A 26 3.42 2.67 -12.20
C PRO A 26 4.20 3.12 -10.93
N PHE A 27 3.85 2.52 -9.79
CA PHE A 27 4.49 2.80 -8.51
C PHE A 27 5.59 1.77 -8.20
N VAL A 28 6.74 2.23 -7.71
CA VAL A 28 7.85 1.35 -7.30
C VAL A 28 8.14 1.51 -5.82
N ILE A 29 8.09 0.39 -5.09
CA ILE A 29 8.31 0.34 -3.65
C ILE A 29 9.33 -0.72 -3.28
N GLN A 30 10.07 -0.48 -2.20
CA GLN A 30 10.97 -1.48 -1.61
C GLN A 30 10.35 -2.03 -0.32
N VAL A 31 10.18 -3.35 -0.27
CA VAL A 31 9.66 -4.08 0.89
C VAL A 31 10.60 -5.25 1.17
N LYS A 32 11.15 -5.33 2.39
CA LYS A 32 12.10 -6.39 2.80
C LYS A 32 13.20 -6.67 1.75
N ASN A 33 13.84 -5.61 1.26
CA ASN A 33 14.90 -5.65 0.24
C ASN A 33 14.47 -6.15 -1.15
N LYS A 34 13.17 -6.33 -1.39
CA LYS A 34 12.62 -6.60 -2.72
C LYS A 34 12.09 -5.31 -3.31
N LYS A 35 12.47 -5.03 -4.56
CA LYS A 35 11.89 -3.96 -5.38
C LYS A 35 10.64 -4.51 -6.05
N ILE A 36 9.50 -3.91 -5.76
CA ILE A 36 8.20 -4.28 -6.31
C ILE A 36 7.76 -3.15 -7.23
N ARG A 37 7.36 -3.50 -8.45
CA ARG A 37 6.76 -2.57 -9.42
C ARG A 37 5.29 -2.90 -9.53
N ILE A 38 4.46 -1.94 -9.14
CA ILE A 38 3.00 -1.98 -9.24
C ILE A 38 2.64 -1.26 -10.55
N PRO A 39 1.86 -1.88 -11.46
CA PRO A 39 1.40 -1.25 -12.68
C PRO A 39 0.43 -0.08 -12.40
N ALA A 40 0.14 0.74 -13.41
CA ALA A 40 -0.78 1.88 -13.24
C ALA A 40 -2.23 1.41 -13.16
N GLU A 41 -2.54 0.35 -13.90
CA GLU A 41 -3.82 -0.35 -13.96
C GLU A 41 -4.13 -1.24 -12.74
N ALA A 42 -3.29 -1.20 -11.68
CA ALA A 42 -3.53 -1.99 -10.48
C ALA A 42 -4.85 -1.60 -9.81
N GLU A 43 -5.63 -2.60 -9.40
CA GLU A 43 -6.87 -2.39 -8.68
C GLU A 43 -6.59 -2.02 -7.23
N ILE A 44 -7.32 -1.03 -6.72
CA ILE A 44 -7.21 -0.56 -5.34
C ILE A 44 -8.55 -0.73 -4.65
N SER A 45 -8.55 -1.44 -3.53
CA SER A 45 -9.73 -1.65 -2.69
C SER A 45 -9.45 -1.29 -1.24
N ILE A 46 -10.53 -1.06 -0.50
CA ILE A 46 -10.50 -0.88 0.96
C ILE A 46 -11.38 -1.97 1.55
N GLU A 47 -10.82 -2.78 2.43
CA GLU A 47 -11.51 -3.84 3.14
C GLU A 47 -11.59 -3.49 4.63
N PHE A 48 -12.74 -3.74 5.24
CA PHE A 48 -12.96 -3.56 6.66
C PHE A 48 -13.50 -4.86 7.24
N GLU A 49 -12.82 -5.38 8.27
CA GLU A 49 -13.24 -6.56 9.01
C GLU A 49 -13.45 -6.23 10.47
N LYS A 50 -14.52 -6.78 11.04
CA LYS A 50 -14.80 -6.73 12.47
C LYS A 50 -15.13 -8.13 12.96
N ASP A 51 -14.28 -8.65 13.85
CA ASP A 51 -14.40 -9.99 14.40
C ASP A 51 -14.13 -10.01 15.92
N GLY A 52 -14.00 -11.21 16.49
CA GLY A 52 -13.68 -11.38 17.92
C GLY A 52 -12.28 -10.88 18.33
N LYS A 53 -11.42 -10.49 17.39
CA LYS A 53 -10.06 -10.01 17.62
C LYS A 53 -9.95 -8.49 17.46
N GLY A 54 -10.92 -7.84 16.85
CA GLY A 54 -11.02 -6.39 16.83
C GLY A 54 -11.59 -5.82 15.54
N ASN A 55 -11.11 -4.63 15.19
CA ASN A 55 -11.43 -3.95 13.94
C ASN A 55 -10.15 -3.86 13.11
N GLU A 56 -10.23 -4.28 11.86
CA GLU A 56 -9.14 -4.23 10.90
C GLU A 56 -9.59 -3.47 9.65
N LEU A 57 -8.73 -2.58 9.16
CA LEU A 57 -8.97 -1.80 7.94
C LEU A 57 -7.72 -1.93 7.06
N GLU A 58 -7.89 -2.48 5.88
CA GLU A 58 -6.80 -2.68 4.93
C GLU A 58 -7.02 -1.89 3.64
N PHE A 59 -5.95 -1.23 3.18
CA PHE A 59 -5.86 -0.74 1.81
C PHE A 59 -5.13 -1.78 1.00
N GLN A 60 -5.80 -2.35 0.01
CA GLN A 60 -5.27 -3.43 -0.80
C GLN A 60 -4.99 -2.95 -2.21
N ILE A 61 -3.93 -3.50 -2.80
CA ILE A 61 -3.55 -3.27 -4.19
C ILE A 61 -3.36 -4.64 -4.83
N LYS A 62 -4.07 -4.92 -5.93
CA LYS A 62 -4.03 -6.19 -6.67
C LYS A 62 -3.66 -5.94 -8.13
N TRP A 63 -2.74 -6.75 -8.65
CA TRP A 63 -2.30 -6.77 -10.04
C TRP A 63 -1.64 -8.12 -10.37
#